data_AF-A0A7W0S244-F1
#
_entry.id   AF-A0A7W0S244-F1
#
_cell.length_a   1.000
_cell.length_b   1.000
_cell.length_c   1.000
_cell.angle_alpha   90.00
_cell.angle_beta   90.00
_cell.angle_gamma   90.00
#
_symmetry.space_group_name_H-M   'P 1'
#
loop_
_entity.id
_entity.type
_entity.pdbx_description
1 polymer ?
#
loop_
_entity_poly.entity_id
_entity_poly.type
_entity_poly.pdbx_seq_one_letter_code
_entity_poly.pdbx_strand_id
1 'polypeptide(L)'
;MKETEGGLTLRHGAGFAVAVFAVMLAEQTLINAAVLTVDATSEDPALAGVVFSVLLIARAPLQLFQAIQGSLLPHLAGLEATAGRDEFDRAVRLTVRVMAGFALAVALGLFAVGPPVMNVLFDIDADYARGGLALVALGMGFHLVAGTLNQAALARGQAGAAAVAWLLSAALFLGWMLSPVLDDQLLRAEAGYCGATALLCAALAGIYRRG
;
A
#
# COMPACT_ATOMS: atom_id res chain seq x y z
N MET A 1 16.30 -5.28 40.98
CA MET A 1 14.97 -5.49 40.37
C MET A 1 14.54 -4.37 39.42
N LYS A 2 15.02 -3.11 39.57
CA LYS A 2 14.66 -1.96 38.70
C LYS A 2 15.39 -1.92 37.34
N GLU A 3 16.57 -2.54 37.22
CA GLU A 3 17.35 -2.57 35.96
C GLU A 3 16.82 -3.58 34.93
N THR A 4 16.20 -4.67 35.38
CA THR A 4 15.63 -5.72 34.51
C THR A 4 14.36 -5.27 33.77
N GLU A 5 13.55 -4.38 34.37
CA GLU A 5 12.34 -3.81 33.73
C GLU A 5 12.69 -2.78 32.64
N GLY A 6 13.74 -1.97 32.85
CA GLY A 6 14.22 -0.99 31.87
C GLY A 6 14.79 -1.66 30.61
N GLY A 7 15.56 -2.73 30.77
CA GLY A 7 16.14 -3.49 29.65
C GLY A 7 15.10 -4.20 28.78
N LEU A 8 14.02 -4.73 29.38
CA LEU A 8 12.92 -5.34 28.63
C LEU A 8 12.10 -4.31 27.85
N THR A 9 11.84 -3.13 28.42
CA THR A 9 11.09 -2.06 27.74
C THR A 9 11.85 -1.52 26.52
N LEU A 10 13.16 -1.30 26.64
CA LEU A 10 14.00 -0.84 25.53
C LEU A 10 14.08 -1.86 24.38
N ARG A 11 14.19 -3.16 24.71
CA ARG A 11 14.20 -4.23 23.70
C ARG A 11 12.87 -4.33 22.95
N HIS A 12 11.74 -4.20 23.64
CA HIS A 12 10.42 -4.19 22.99
C HIS A 12 10.23 -2.96 22.10
N GLY A 13 10.62 -1.76 22.57
CA GLY A 13 10.57 -0.53 21.77
C GLY A 13 11.46 -0.58 20.53
N ALA A 14 12.67 -1.14 20.64
CA ALA A 14 13.57 -1.33 19.50
C ALA A 14 12.98 -2.31 18.46
N GLY A 15 12.39 -3.42 18.90
CA GLY A 15 11.74 -4.38 18.01
C GLY A 15 10.57 -3.76 17.23
N PHE A 16 9.74 -2.96 17.89
CA PHE A 16 8.68 -2.21 17.24
C PHE A 16 9.22 -1.21 16.21
N ALA A 17 10.24 -0.42 16.58
CA ALA A 17 10.85 0.56 15.69
C ALA A 17 11.45 -0.08 14.42
N VAL A 18 12.15 -1.21 14.57
CA VAL A 18 12.70 -1.97 13.44
C VAL A 18 11.58 -2.49 12.54
N ALA A 19 10.50 -3.02 13.10
CA ALA A 19 9.36 -3.49 12.32
C ALA A 19 8.69 -2.35 11.54
N VAL A 20 8.45 -1.20 12.17
CA VAL A 20 7.88 -0.02 11.49
C VAL A 20 8.82 0.49 10.40
N PHE A 21 10.12 0.56 10.65
CA PHE A 21 11.10 0.93 9.63
C PHE A 21 11.06 -0.02 8.43
N ALA A 22 10.97 -1.33 8.67
CA ALA A 22 10.83 -2.32 7.60
C ALA A 22 9.54 -2.15 6.79
N VAL A 23 8.41 -1.82 7.45
CA VAL A 23 7.16 -1.46 6.76
C VAL A 23 7.36 -0.23 5.88
N MET A 24 7.97 0.84 6.41
CA MET A 24 8.21 2.07 5.64
C MET A 24 9.12 1.82 4.44
N LEU A 25 10.18 1.04 4.61
CA LEU A 25 11.09 0.67 3.52
C LEU A 25 10.35 -0.10 2.42
N ALA A 26 9.57 -1.11 2.79
CA ALA A 26 8.77 -1.91 1.86
C ALA A 26 7.69 -1.08 1.15
N GLU A 27 7.07 -0.13 1.85
CA GLU A 27 6.12 0.83 1.26
C GLU A 27 6.82 1.69 0.20
N GLN A 28 8.01 2.23 0.50
CA GLN A 28 8.81 2.97 -0.48
C GLN A 28 9.18 2.12 -1.70
N THR A 29 9.49 0.83 -1.51
CA THR A 29 9.70 -0.10 -2.63
C THR A 29 8.43 -0.25 -3.46
N LEU A 30 7.26 -0.50 -2.85
CA LEU A 30 6.01 -0.69 -3.58
C LEU A 30 5.60 0.52 -4.42
N ILE A 31 5.86 1.74 -3.95
CA ILE A 31 5.45 2.95 -4.67
C ILE A 31 6.48 3.42 -5.71
N ASN A 32 7.76 3.05 -5.59
CA ASN A 32 8.84 3.57 -6.45
C ASN A 32 9.49 2.52 -7.36
N ALA A 33 9.45 1.23 -7.02
CA ALA A 33 10.19 0.20 -7.75
C ALA A 33 9.81 0.15 -9.23
N ALA A 34 8.52 0.29 -9.57
CA ALA A 34 8.09 0.28 -10.97
C ALA A 34 8.79 1.35 -11.81
N VAL A 35 8.78 2.61 -11.36
CA VAL A 35 9.41 3.72 -12.08
C VAL A 35 10.92 3.49 -12.19
N LEU A 36 11.58 3.12 -11.08
CA LEU A 36 13.04 2.93 -11.05
C LEU A 36 13.49 1.74 -11.90
N THR A 37 12.73 0.64 -11.91
CA THR A 37 13.06 -0.52 -12.73
C THR A 37 12.85 -0.23 -14.21
N VAL A 38 11.78 0.48 -14.58
CA VAL A 38 11.54 0.88 -15.98
C VAL A 38 12.61 1.86 -16.45
N ASP A 39 12.96 2.87 -15.64
CA ASP A 39 14.05 3.80 -15.94
C ASP A 39 15.39 3.09 -16.17
N ALA A 40 15.66 2.03 -15.40
CA ALA A 40 16.90 1.27 -15.51
C ALA A 40 16.90 0.21 -16.65
N THR A 41 15.74 -0.20 -17.17
CA THR A 41 15.64 -1.37 -18.08
C THR A 41 14.96 -1.08 -19.42
N SER A 42 14.27 0.05 -19.56
CA SER A 42 13.62 0.46 -20.81
C SER A 42 14.62 1.04 -21.81
N GLU A 43 14.46 0.69 -23.09
CA GLU A 43 15.18 1.36 -24.18
C GLU A 43 14.56 2.72 -24.53
N ASP A 44 13.30 2.95 -24.15
CA ASP A 44 12.59 4.21 -24.31
C ASP A 44 12.71 5.06 -23.02
N PRO A 45 13.43 6.19 -23.04
CA PRO A 45 13.58 7.08 -21.89
C PRO A 45 12.27 7.75 -21.44
N ALA A 46 11.26 7.84 -22.32
CA ALA A 46 9.98 8.47 -21.99
C ALA A 46 9.09 7.55 -21.13
N LEU A 47 9.27 6.23 -21.23
CA LEU A 47 8.38 5.24 -20.60
C LEU A 47 8.36 5.34 -19.07
N ALA A 48 9.50 5.66 -18.44
CA ALA A 48 9.56 5.87 -17.00
C ALA A 48 8.67 7.05 -16.55
N GLY A 49 8.61 8.12 -17.36
CA GLY A 49 7.73 9.26 -17.14
C GLY A 49 6.25 8.91 -17.30
N VAL A 50 5.91 8.04 -18.25
CA VAL A 50 4.55 7.52 -18.43
C VAL A 50 4.12 6.69 -17.22
N VAL A 51 4.95 5.74 -16.78
CA VAL A 51 4.69 4.90 -15.60
C VAL A 51 4.56 5.74 -14.34
N PHE A 52 5.43 6.75 -14.17
CA PHE A 52 5.34 7.70 -13.07
C PHE A 52 4.00 8.45 -13.06
N SER A 53 3.56 8.95 -14.21
CA SER A 53 2.31 9.68 -14.36
C SER A 53 1.10 8.82 -14.02
N VAL A 54 1.08 7.57 -14.49
CA VAL A 54 0.03 6.61 -14.15
C VAL A 54 0.00 6.32 -12.64
N LEU A 55 1.16 6.05 -12.03
CA LEU A 55 1.23 5.74 -10.60
C LEU A 55 0.99 6.96 -9.70
N LEU A 56 1.15 8.19 -10.21
CA LEU A 56 0.78 9.40 -9.48
C LEU A 56 -0.70 9.44 -9.11
N ILE A 57 -1.57 8.83 -9.92
CA ILE A 57 -3.00 8.70 -9.63
C ILE A 57 -3.23 7.96 -8.32
N ALA A 58 -2.46 6.90 -8.05
CA ALA A 58 -2.53 6.15 -6.80
C ALA A 58 -1.91 6.94 -5.63
N ARG A 59 -0.84 7.69 -5.89
CA ARG A 59 -0.08 8.39 -4.84
C ARG A 59 -0.85 9.52 -4.19
N ALA A 60 -1.57 10.34 -4.96
CA ALA A 60 -2.27 11.50 -4.39
C ALA A 60 -3.31 11.11 -3.32
N PRO A 61 -4.18 10.10 -3.54
CA PRO A 61 -5.05 9.60 -2.48
C PRO A 61 -4.29 8.93 -1.34
N LEU A 62 -3.26 8.12 -1.63
CA LEU A 62 -2.44 7.50 -0.57
C LEU A 62 -1.86 8.55 0.38
N GLN A 63 -1.34 9.65 -0.16
CA GLN A 63 -0.78 10.75 0.64
C GLN A 63 -1.84 11.43 1.50
N LEU A 64 -3.06 11.62 0.98
CA LEU A 64 -4.18 12.16 1.75
C LEU A 64 -4.54 11.24 2.92
N PHE A 65 -4.60 9.93 2.68
CA PHE A 65 -4.95 8.95 3.70
C PHE A 65 -3.82 8.66 4.70
N GLN A 66 -2.56 8.94 4.38
CA GLN A 66 -1.46 8.83 5.33
C GLN A 66 -1.66 9.72 6.57
N ALA A 67 -2.25 10.91 6.40
CA ALA A 67 -2.60 11.77 7.54
C ALA A 67 -3.62 11.10 8.48
N ILE A 68 -4.61 10.41 7.89
CA ILE A 68 -5.60 9.63 8.65
C ILE A 68 -4.91 8.46 9.36
N GLN A 69 -4.02 7.73 8.67
CA GLN A 69 -3.30 6.59 9.24
C GLN A 69 -2.46 6.95 10.47
N GLY A 70 -1.81 8.12 10.48
CA GLY A 70 -1.06 8.58 11.64
C GLY A 70 -1.90 8.71 12.93
N SER A 71 -3.18 9.04 12.79
CA SER A 71 -4.14 9.14 13.91
C SER A 71 -4.84 7.82 14.24
N LEU A 72 -4.87 6.85 13.32
CA LEU A 72 -5.60 5.60 13.49
C LEU A 72 -4.97 4.70 14.55
N LEU A 73 -3.65 4.60 14.62
CA LEU A 73 -2.99 3.72 15.59
C LEU A 73 -3.29 4.09 17.05
N PRO A 74 -3.10 5.36 17.50
CA PRO A 74 -3.46 5.75 18.86
C PRO A 74 -4.95 5.50 19.17
N HIS A 75 -5.83 5.75 18.20
CA HIS A 75 -7.26 5.53 18.36
C HIS A 75 -7.60 4.04 18.52
N LEU A 76 -7.09 3.19 17.64
CA LEU A 76 -7.31 1.73 17.67
C LEU A 76 -6.69 1.09 18.91
N ALA A 77 -5.49 1.50 19.32
CA ALA A 77 -4.86 1.04 20.55
C ALA A 77 -5.68 1.45 21.79
N GLY A 78 -6.27 2.65 21.78
CA GLY A 78 -7.21 3.09 22.81
C GLY A 78 -8.46 2.22 22.88
N LEU A 79 -9.09 1.93 21.73
CA LEU A 79 -10.27 1.04 21.67
C LEU A 79 -9.96 -0.38 22.17
N GLU A 80 -8.82 -0.95 21.77
CA GLU A 80 -8.37 -2.27 22.23
C GLU A 80 -8.18 -2.32 23.76
N ALA A 81 -7.71 -1.22 24.36
CA ALA A 81 -7.49 -1.13 25.80
C ALA A 81 -8.74 -0.81 26.63
N THR A 82 -9.73 -0.12 26.07
CA THR A 82 -10.81 0.52 26.86
C THR A 82 -12.23 0.15 26.46
N ALA A 83 -12.48 -0.17 25.19
CA ALA A 83 -13.82 -0.35 24.63
C ALA A 83 -14.14 -1.80 24.27
N GLY A 84 -13.12 -2.65 24.07
CA GLY A 84 -13.28 -4.06 23.74
C GLY A 84 -13.17 -4.37 22.23
N ARG A 85 -13.19 -5.67 21.90
CA ARG A 85 -12.93 -6.18 20.54
C ARG A 85 -13.98 -5.77 19.52
N ASP A 86 -15.25 -5.64 19.93
CA ASP A 86 -16.36 -5.37 19.01
C ASP A 86 -16.31 -3.94 18.45
N GLU A 87 -16.02 -2.95 19.30
CA GLU A 87 -15.82 -1.55 18.93
C GLU A 87 -14.60 -1.37 18.04
N PHE A 88 -13.48 -2.02 18.40
CA PHE A 88 -12.27 -2.05 17.56
C PHE A 88 -12.60 -2.57 16.16
N ASP A 89 -13.24 -3.73 16.08
CA ASP A 89 -13.53 -4.35 14.79
C ASP A 89 -14.57 -3.55 14.00
N ARG A 90 -15.50 -2.87 14.67
CA ARG A 90 -16.45 -1.97 14.02
C ARG A 90 -15.73 -0.78 13.38
N ALA A 91 -14.77 -0.18 14.08
CA ALA A 91 -13.97 0.93 13.55
C ALA A 91 -13.16 0.48 12.33
N VAL A 92 -12.46 -0.66 12.41
CA VAL A 92 -11.69 -1.22 11.29
C VAL A 92 -12.59 -1.51 10.08
N ARG A 93 -13.72 -2.21 10.28
CA ARG A 93 -14.65 -2.54 9.19
C ARG A 93 -15.24 -1.30 8.52
N LEU A 94 -15.55 -0.26 9.28
CA LEU A 94 -16.06 0.99 8.74
C LEU A 94 -15.00 1.65 7.84
N THR A 95 -13.78 1.81 8.35
CA THR A 95 -12.67 2.40 7.59
C THR A 95 -12.39 1.61 6.30
N VAL A 96 -12.34 0.27 6.38
CA VAL A 96 -12.14 -0.59 5.20
C VAL A 96 -13.24 -0.42 4.16
N ARG A 97 -14.52 -0.34 4.58
CA ARG A 97 -15.64 -0.12 3.63
C ARG A 97 -15.56 1.25 2.96
N VAL A 98 -15.17 2.29 3.70
CA VAL A 98 -14.98 3.63 3.14
C VAL A 98 -13.86 3.61 2.09
N MET A 99 -12.70 3.00 2.40
CA MET A 99 -11.59 2.90 1.44
C MET A 99 -11.97 2.08 0.21
N ALA A 100 -12.66 0.95 0.39
CA ALA A 100 -13.10 0.11 -0.72
C ALA A 100 -14.11 0.83 -1.62
N GLY A 101 -15.07 1.57 -1.03
CA GLY A 101 -16.04 2.36 -1.78
C GLY A 101 -15.39 3.51 -2.56
N PHE A 102 -14.46 4.23 -1.91
CA PHE A 102 -13.66 5.26 -2.56
C PHE A 102 -12.85 4.70 -3.74
N ALA A 103 -12.11 3.61 -3.53
CA ALA A 103 -11.30 3.00 -4.57
C ALA A 103 -12.13 2.48 -5.75
N LEU A 104 -13.29 1.88 -5.48
CA LEU A 104 -14.22 1.44 -6.53
C LEU A 104 -14.73 2.63 -7.35
N ALA A 105 -15.09 3.74 -6.70
CA ALA A 105 -15.52 4.95 -7.39
C ALA A 105 -14.40 5.52 -8.29
N VAL A 106 -13.16 5.55 -7.80
CA VAL A 106 -11.99 6.01 -8.58
C VAL A 106 -11.73 5.06 -9.76
N ALA A 107 -11.74 3.74 -9.54
CA ALA A 107 -11.52 2.76 -10.59
C ALA A 107 -12.57 2.85 -11.71
N LEU A 108 -13.85 3.01 -11.36
CA LEU A 108 -14.92 3.22 -12.33
C LEU A 108 -14.77 4.55 -13.07
N GLY A 109 -14.38 5.62 -12.36
CA GLY A 109 -14.10 6.93 -12.95
C GLY A 109 -12.97 6.88 -13.98
N LEU A 110 -11.83 6.29 -13.61
CA LEU A 110 -10.69 6.11 -14.53
C LEU A 110 -11.01 5.15 -15.68
N PHE A 111 -11.80 4.12 -15.45
CA PHE A 111 -12.22 3.25 -16.54
C PHE A 111 -13.12 4.00 -17.55
N ALA A 112 -14.01 4.87 -17.07
CA ALA A 112 -14.93 5.63 -17.91
C ALA A 112 -14.23 6.79 -18.66
N VAL A 113 -13.41 7.58 -17.96
CA VAL A 113 -12.85 8.84 -18.46
C VAL A 113 -11.36 9.02 -18.15
N GLY A 114 -10.64 7.98 -17.77
CA GLY A 114 -9.22 8.05 -17.39
C GLY A 114 -8.30 8.62 -18.46
N PRO A 115 -8.31 8.12 -19.72
CA PRO A 115 -7.39 8.59 -20.76
C PRO A 115 -7.47 10.11 -21.03
N PRO A 116 -8.66 10.73 -21.24
CA PRO A 116 -8.72 12.17 -21.41
C PRO A 116 -8.31 12.95 -20.14
N VAL A 117 -8.57 12.41 -18.93
CA VAL A 117 -8.10 13.02 -17.68
C VAL A 117 -6.58 13.01 -17.60
N MET A 118 -5.94 11.90 -17.99
CA MET A 118 -4.48 11.74 -17.99
C MET A 118 -3.81 12.72 -18.96
N ASN A 119 -4.35 12.86 -20.17
CA ASN A 119 -3.80 13.77 -21.17
C ASN A 119 -3.89 15.23 -20.71
N VAL A 120 -4.97 15.61 -20.04
CA VAL A 120 -5.13 16.97 -19.48
C VAL A 120 -4.19 17.21 -18.30
N LEU A 121 -3.99 16.21 -17.43
CA LEU A 121 -3.23 16.38 -16.19
C LEU A 121 -1.71 16.37 -16.43
N PHE A 122 -1.24 15.57 -17.38
CA PHE A 122 0.18 15.33 -17.58
C PHE A 122 0.74 15.90 -18.89
N ASP A 123 -0.11 16.27 -19.86
CA ASP A 123 0.31 16.79 -21.17
C ASP A 123 1.35 15.88 -21.89
N ILE A 124 1.21 14.56 -21.68
CA ILE A 124 2.04 13.54 -22.32
C ILE A 124 1.22 12.88 -23.41
N ASP A 125 1.77 12.81 -24.63
CA ASP A 125 1.21 12.05 -25.74
C ASP A 125 1.50 10.55 -25.56
N ALA A 126 0.74 9.92 -24.65
CA ALA A 126 0.81 8.49 -24.37
C ALA A 126 -0.57 7.84 -24.47
N ASP A 127 -0.62 6.62 -25.00
CA ASP A 127 -1.86 5.84 -25.08
C ASP A 127 -2.14 5.15 -23.74
N TYR A 128 -2.81 5.86 -22.83
CA TYR A 128 -3.21 5.31 -21.54
C TYR A 128 -4.35 4.31 -21.69
N ALA A 129 -4.08 3.03 -21.48
CA ALA A 129 -5.12 2.01 -21.49
C ALA A 129 -6.08 2.16 -20.30
N ARG A 130 -7.39 2.24 -20.58
CA ARG A 130 -8.45 2.31 -19.53
C ARG A 130 -8.36 1.19 -18.51
N GLY A 131 -8.05 -0.02 -18.98
CA GLY A 131 -7.88 -1.20 -18.12
C GLY A 131 -6.70 -1.06 -17.16
N GLY A 132 -5.58 -0.51 -17.65
CA GLY A 132 -4.39 -0.23 -16.86
C GLY A 132 -4.62 0.77 -15.73
N LEU A 133 -5.26 1.90 -16.07
CA LEU A 133 -5.66 2.91 -15.09
C LEU A 133 -6.61 2.34 -14.03
N ALA A 134 -7.57 1.50 -14.44
CA ALA A 134 -8.48 0.84 -13.51
C ALA A 134 -7.73 -0.15 -12.58
N LEU A 135 -6.75 -0.91 -13.10
CA LEU A 135 -5.90 -1.79 -12.29
C LEU A 135 -5.11 -1.00 -11.24
N VAL A 136 -4.54 0.14 -11.61
CA VAL A 136 -3.81 1.00 -10.67
C VAL A 136 -4.71 1.53 -9.57
N ALA A 137 -5.94 1.95 -9.91
CA ALA A 137 -6.92 2.37 -8.92
C ALA A 137 -7.37 1.25 -7.98
N LEU A 138 -7.52 0.02 -8.49
CA LEU A 138 -7.78 -1.15 -7.64
C LEU A 138 -6.60 -1.44 -6.71
N GLY A 139 -5.37 -1.38 -7.22
CA GLY A 139 -4.15 -1.52 -6.43
C GLY A 139 -4.05 -0.48 -5.31
N MET A 140 -4.35 0.78 -5.62
CA MET A 140 -4.45 1.85 -4.63
C MET A 140 -5.48 1.51 -3.56
N GLY A 141 -6.65 0.99 -3.94
CA GLY A 141 -7.67 0.55 -2.98
C GLY A 141 -7.18 -0.53 -2.02
N PHE A 142 -6.52 -1.56 -2.55
CA PHE A 142 -5.89 -2.59 -1.72
C PHE A 142 -4.82 -2.01 -0.80
N HIS A 143 -4.03 -1.06 -1.28
CA HIS A 143 -3.01 -0.38 -0.48
C HIS A 143 -3.63 0.44 0.67
N LEU A 144 -4.71 1.17 0.42
CA LEU A 144 -5.43 1.91 1.47
C LEU A 144 -6.01 0.99 2.55
N VAL A 145 -6.62 -0.12 2.13
CA VAL A 145 -7.14 -1.15 3.04
C VAL A 145 -6.00 -1.80 3.83
N ALA A 146 -4.90 -2.14 3.17
CA ALA A 146 -3.70 -2.67 3.80
C ALA A 146 -3.15 -1.71 4.86
N GLY A 147 -3.09 -0.41 4.60
CA GLY A 147 -2.68 0.59 5.59
C GLY A 147 -3.55 0.57 6.84
N THR A 148 -4.88 0.46 6.70
CA THR A 148 -5.80 0.34 7.83
C THR A 148 -5.56 -0.94 8.65
N LEU A 149 -5.42 -2.08 7.96
CA LEU A 149 -5.16 -3.37 8.60
C LEU A 149 -3.78 -3.41 9.26
N ASN A 150 -2.80 -2.69 8.71
CA ASN A 150 -1.48 -2.51 9.30
C ASN A 150 -1.58 -1.78 10.63
N GLN A 151 -2.32 -0.66 10.70
CA GLN A 151 -2.52 0.04 11.98
C GLN A 151 -3.23 -0.84 13.01
N ALA A 152 -4.19 -1.67 12.58
CA ALA A 152 -4.84 -2.64 13.46
C ALA A 152 -3.87 -3.72 13.99
N ALA A 153 -3.01 -4.26 13.12
CA ALA A 153 -1.98 -5.22 13.52
C ALA A 153 -0.96 -4.59 14.49
N LEU A 154 -0.55 -3.34 14.26
CA LEU A 154 0.33 -2.60 15.17
C LEU A 154 -0.33 -2.39 16.53
N ALA A 155 -1.61 -2.02 16.56
CA ALA A 155 -2.37 -1.84 17.81
C ALA A 155 -2.44 -3.13 18.64
N ARG A 156 -2.48 -4.30 17.99
CA ARG A 156 -2.48 -5.63 18.63
C ARG A 156 -1.08 -6.20 18.89
N GLY A 157 -0.03 -5.40 18.76
CA GLY A 157 1.35 -5.83 19.02
C GLY A 157 1.94 -6.77 17.95
N GLN A 158 1.32 -6.86 16.77
CA GLN A 158 1.72 -7.77 15.68
C GLN A 158 2.66 -7.10 14.66
N ALA A 159 3.46 -6.12 15.10
CA ALA A 159 4.33 -5.34 14.21
C ALA A 159 5.31 -6.20 13.39
N GLY A 160 5.90 -7.22 14.00
CA GLY A 160 6.80 -8.14 13.29
C GLY A 160 6.10 -8.91 12.17
N ALA A 161 4.88 -9.40 12.39
CA ALA A 161 4.11 -10.11 11.37
C ALA A 161 3.70 -9.17 10.22
N ALA A 162 3.31 -7.94 10.55
CA ALA A 162 2.99 -6.91 9.55
C ALA A 162 4.23 -6.58 8.70
N ALA A 163 5.39 -6.37 9.32
CA ALA A 163 6.64 -6.11 8.62
C ALA A 163 7.02 -7.23 7.63
N VAL A 164 6.85 -8.50 8.02
CA VAL A 164 7.07 -9.64 7.11
C VAL A 164 6.12 -9.59 5.92
N ALA A 165 4.83 -9.31 6.13
CA ALA A 165 3.86 -9.21 5.04
C ALA A 165 4.22 -8.11 4.03
N TRP A 166 4.65 -6.94 4.53
CA TRP A 166 5.11 -5.82 3.71
C TRP A 166 6.38 -6.17 2.92
N LEU A 167 7.42 -6.68 3.59
CA LEU A 167 8.68 -7.05 2.95
C LEU A 167 8.50 -8.12 1.87
N LEU A 168 7.69 -9.15 2.14
CA LEU A 168 7.39 -10.19 1.15
C LEU A 168 6.66 -9.62 -0.07
N SER A 169 5.67 -8.76 0.15
CA SER A 169 4.92 -8.14 -0.94
C SER A 169 5.80 -7.22 -1.80
N ALA A 170 6.68 -6.44 -1.15
CA ALA A 170 7.66 -5.59 -1.84
C ALA A 170 8.70 -6.40 -2.62
N ALA A 171 9.23 -7.47 -2.04
CA ALA A 171 10.20 -8.34 -2.71
C ALA A 171 9.58 -9.06 -3.92
N LEU A 172 8.35 -9.55 -3.79
CA LEU A 172 7.62 -10.17 -4.90
C LEU A 172 7.29 -9.16 -6.00
N PHE A 173 6.92 -7.93 -5.64
CA PHE A 173 6.70 -6.87 -6.62
C PHE A 173 7.98 -6.51 -7.39
N LEU A 174 9.09 -6.36 -6.69
CA LEU A 174 10.38 -6.10 -7.34
C LEU A 174 10.80 -7.27 -8.24
N GLY A 175 10.63 -8.51 -7.77
CA GLY A 175 10.87 -9.70 -8.58
C GLY A 175 9.99 -9.77 -9.82
N TRP A 176 8.72 -9.37 -9.71
CA TRP A 176 7.79 -9.24 -10.82
C TRP A 176 8.24 -8.17 -11.84
N MET A 177 8.65 -6.98 -11.37
CA MET A 177 9.13 -5.91 -12.24
C MET A 177 10.39 -6.28 -13.01
N LEU A 178 11.27 -7.10 -12.42
CA LEU A 178 12.47 -7.63 -13.07
C LEU A 178 12.21 -8.88 -13.92
N SER A 179 10.98 -9.40 -13.89
CA SER A 179 10.61 -10.60 -14.63
C SER A 179 10.26 -10.29 -16.09
N PRO A 180 10.71 -11.11 -17.06
CA PRO A 180 10.35 -10.96 -18.47
C PRO A 180 8.99 -11.59 -18.81
N VAL A 181 8.09 -11.79 -17.83
CA VAL A 181 6.78 -12.43 -18.06
C VAL A 181 5.84 -11.55 -18.90
N LEU A 182 5.96 -10.23 -18.79
CA LEU A 182 5.23 -9.26 -19.59
C LEU A 182 6.21 -8.30 -20.26
N ASP A 183 6.21 -8.28 -21.60
CA ASP A 183 7.08 -7.41 -22.39
C ASP A 183 6.65 -5.93 -22.30
N ASP A 184 5.33 -5.69 -22.21
CA ASP A 184 4.79 -4.35 -21.95
C ASP A 184 5.09 -3.94 -20.51
N GLN A 185 6.09 -3.07 -20.35
CA GLN A 185 6.55 -2.66 -19.02
C GLN A 185 5.53 -1.77 -18.28
N LEU A 186 4.68 -1.03 -19.00
CA LEU A 186 3.62 -0.25 -18.39
C LEU A 186 2.57 -1.18 -17.79
N LEU A 187 2.06 -2.12 -18.58
CA LEU A 187 1.09 -3.11 -18.09
C LEU A 187 1.70 -3.97 -16.97
N ARG A 188 2.99 -4.31 -17.07
CA ARG A 188 3.72 -5.01 -16.00
C ARG A 188 3.72 -4.23 -14.70
N ALA A 189 3.94 -2.91 -14.75
CA ALA A 189 3.88 -2.04 -13.57
C ALA A 189 2.45 -1.96 -12.99
N GLU A 190 1.43 -1.77 -13.84
CA GLU A 190 0.04 -1.66 -13.43
C GLU A 190 -0.48 -2.96 -12.78
N ALA A 191 -0.28 -4.09 -13.45
CA ALA A 191 -0.68 -5.41 -12.96
C ALA A 191 0.15 -5.82 -11.72
N GLY A 192 1.45 -5.55 -11.74
CA GLY A 192 2.34 -5.85 -10.63
C GLY A 192 1.98 -5.10 -9.36
N TYR A 193 1.70 -3.79 -9.48
CA TYR A 193 1.30 -2.97 -8.34
C TYR A 193 -0.05 -3.42 -7.77
N CYS A 194 -1.04 -3.68 -8.64
CA CYS A 194 -2.33 -4.21 -8.22
C CYS A 194 -2.21 -5.58 -7.53
N GLY A 195 -1.42 -6.49 -8.10
CA GLY A 195 -1.20 -7.82 -7.54
C GLY A 195 -0.49 -7.80 -6.19
N ALA A 196 0.58 -7.00 -6.07
CA ALA A 196 1.37 -6.92 -4.84
C ALA A 196 0.59 -6.28 -3.68
N THR A 197 -0.19 -5.23 -3.96
CA THR A 197 -1.04 -4.59 -2.96
C THR A 197 -2.23 -5.48 -2.56
N ALA A 198 -2.81 -6.24 -3.50
CA ALA A 198 -3.83 -7.25 -3.19
C ALA A 198 -3.29 -8.36 -2.28
N LEU A 199 -2.09 -8.87 -2.58
CA LEU A 199 -1.39 -9.86 -1.74
C LEU A 199 -1.14 -9.32 -0.33
N LEU A 200 -0.62 -8.10 -0.23
CA LEU A 200 -0.38 -7.43 1.05
C LEU A 200 -1.68 -7.28 1.86
N CYS A 201 -2.74 -6.81 1.22
CA CYS A 201 -4.06 -6.66 1.82
C CYS A 201 -4.58 -8.01 2.35
N ALA A 202 -4.47 -9.08 1.56
CA ALA A 202 -4.88 -10.42 1.97
C ALA A 202 -4.05 -10.95 3.15
N ALA A 203 -2.73 -10.75 3.13
CA ALA A 203 -1.83 -11.16 4.21
C ALA A 203 -2.15 -10.44 5.53
N LEU A 204 -2.33 -9.12 5.49
CA LEU A 204 -2.69 -8.33 6.67
C LEU A 204 -4.11 -8.64 7.16
N ALA A 205 -5.05 -8.95 6.27
CA ALA A 205 -6.38 -9.43 6.67
C ALA A 205 -6.28 -10.79 7.39
N GLY A 206 -5.39 -11.67 6.95
CA GLY A 206 -5.09 -12.93 7.63
C GLY A 206 -4.49 -12.73 9.02
N ILE A 207 -3.57 -11.77 9.17
CA ILE A 207 -3.00 -11.38 10.48
C ILE A 207 -4.09 -10.84 11.41
N TYR A 208 -4.90 -9.91 10.91
CA TYR A 208 -5.99 -9.29 11.66
C TYR A 208 -7.02 -10.30 12.18
N ARG A 209 -7.35 -11.35 11.40
CA ARG A 209 -8.28 -12.41 11.83
C ARG A 209 -7.72 -13.33 12.92
N ARG A 210 -6.39 -13.39 13.09
CA ARG A 210 -5.72 -14.28 14.06
C ARG A 210 -5.46 -13.63 15.41
N GLY A 211 -5.46 -12.30 15.49
CA GLY A 211 -5.24 -11.53 16.72
C GLY A 211 -6.53 -11.19 17.42
#